data_AF-A0A2H0TDM5-F1
#
_entry.id   AF-A0A2H0TDM5-F1
#
_cell.length_a   1.000
_cell.length_b   1.000
_cell.length_c   1.000
_cell.angle_alpha   90.00
_cell.angle_beta   90.00
_cell.angle_gamma   90.00
#
_symmetry.space_group_name_H-M   'P 1'
#
loop_
_entity.id
_entity.type
_entity.pdbx_description
1 polymer ?
#
loop_
_entity_poly.entity_id
_entity_poly.type
_entity_poly.pdbx_seq_one_letter_code
_entity_poly.pdbx_strand_id
1 'polypeptide(L)'
;MEGFLQTVSEVVFWWKAIAIVVSVTAVTAIIAVVIKTQEIVRWRVLREITEFIRTEHFPREERKGRWENVEKRMQSNHPSDWKLAVIEADSIMDDLLKRMGYEGITMGDRLKQIEPSDFESLQAVWKAHKLRNRIAHEPETAVTKSEAEYTIDLFKKGLEEFEYI
;
A
#
# COMPACT_ATOMS: atom_id res chain seq x y z
N MET A 1 -58.48 34.42 -4.64
CA MET A 1 -57.23 34.27 -5.41
C MET A 1 -56.06 33.96 -4.48
N GLU A 2 -55.90 34.69 -3.37
CA GLU A 2 -54.82 34.51 -2.39
C GLU A 2 -54.76 33.12 -1.73
N GLY A 3 -55.88 32.56 -1.26
CA GLY A 3 -55.89 31.22 -0.64
C GLY A 3 -55.49 30.08 -1.58
N PHE A 4 -55.77 30.22 -2.89
CA PHE A 4 -55.32 29.26 -3.90
C PHE A 4 -53.79 29.32 -4.06
N LEU A 5 -53.20 30.52 -4.11
CA LEU A 5 -51.75 30.68 -4.21
C LEU A 5 -51.01 30.14 -2.98
N GLN A 6 -51.60 30.30 -1.78
CA GLN A 6 -51.04 29.75 -0.55
C GLN A 6 -50.98 28.22 -0.56
N THR A 7 -52.09 27.55 -0.89
CA THR A 7 -52.13 26.07 -0.97
C THR A 7 -51.14 25.52 -2.00
N VAL A 8 -51.01 26.16 -3.16
CA VAL A 8 -50.00 25.79 -4.17
C VAL A 8 -48.58 25.94 -3.62
N SER A 9 -48.30 27.02 -2.91
CA SER A 9 -46.97 27.27 -2.33
C SER A 9 -46.58 26.22 -1.28
N GLU A 10 -47.51 25.78 -0.43
CA GLU A 10 -47.30 24.75 0.58
C GLU A 10 -47.03 23.39 -0.07
N VAL A 11 -47.79 23.03 -1.10
CA VAL A 11 -47.58 21.79 -1.86
C VAL A 11 -46.20 21.79 -2.54
N VAL A 12 -45.82 22.90 -3.18
CA VAL A 12 -44.50 23.03 -3.82
C VAL A 12 -43.37 22.93 -2.79
N PHE A 13 -43.54 23.48 -1.59
CA PHE A 13 -42.55 23.39 -0.52
C PHE A 13 -42.28 21.95 -0.11
N TRP A 14 -43.33 21.16 0.15
CA TRP A 14 -43.17 19.75 0.54
C TRP A 14 -42.53 18.89 -0.55
N TRP A 15 -42.89 19.11 -1.81
CA TRP A 15 -42.24 18.43 -2.94
C TRP A 15 -40.75 18.73 -3.02
N LYS A 16 -40.34 19.99 -2.78
CA LYS A 16 -38.92 20.36 -2.70
C LYS A 16 -38.22 19.68 -1.53
N ALA A 17 -38.83 19.64 -0.35
CA ALA A 17 -38.27 18.97 0.82
C ALA A 17 -38.05 17.47 0.57
N ILE A 18 -39.03 16.78 -0.02
CA ILE A 18 -38.92 15.36 -0.40
C ILE A 18 -37.81 15.17 -1.44
N ALA A 19 -37.77 16.00 -2.48
CA ALA A 19 -36.75 15.91 -3.53
C ALA A 19 -35.33 16.07 -2.95
N ILE A 20 -35.13 16.96 -1.98
CA ILE A 20 -33.84 17.13 -1.29
C ILE A 20 -33.46 15.85 -0.52
N VAL A 21 -34.39 15.28 0.25
CA VAL A 21 -34.14 14.04 1.02
C VAL A 21 -33.80 12.87 0.09
N VAL A 22 -34.54 12.71 -1.00
CA VAL A 22 -34.28 11.67 -2.02
C VAL A 22 -32.92 11.91 -2.68
N SER A 23 -32.57 13.16 -2.99
CA SER A 23 -31.27 13.48 -3.60
C SER A 23 -30.12 13.17 -2.65
N VAL A 24 -30.22 13.55 -1.37
CA VAL A 24 -29.18 13.29 -0.36
C VAL A 24 -28.98 11.79 -0.14
N THR A 25 -30.07 11.03 -0.05
CA THR A 25 -30.01 9.57 0.11
C THR A 25 -29.40 8.89 -1.11
N ALA A 26 -29.77 9.31 -2.33
CA ALA A 26 -29.18 8.81 -3.57
C ALA A 26 -27.67 9.09 -3.65
N VAL A 27 -27.24 10.32 -3.33
CA VAL A 27 -25.81 10.67 -3.32
C VAL A 27 -25.04 9.82 -2.31
N THR A 28 -25.59 9.64 -1.10
CA THR A 28 -24.96 8.81 -0.06
C THR A 28 -24.82 7.36 -0.52
N ALA A 29 -25.86 6.80 -1.15
CA ALA A 29 -25.83 5.45 -1.68
C ALA A 29 -24.78 5.28 -2.80
N ILE A 30 -24.68 6.25 -3.71
CA ILE A 30 -23.68 6.23 -4.79
C ILE A 30 -22.27 6.22 -4.20
N ILE A 31 -21.99 7.09 -3.23
CA ILE A 31 -20.69 7.15 -2.56
C ILE A 31 -20.36 5.81 -1.89
N ALA A 32 -21.31 5.22 -1.17
CA ALA A 32 -21.12 3.93 -0.51
C ALA A 32 -20.85 2.80 -1.52
N VAL A 33 -21.55 2.78 -2.65
CA VAL A 33 -21.34 1.78 -3.72
C VAL A 33 -19.97 1.93 -4.36
N VAL A 34 -19.52 3.16 -4.64
CA VAL A 34 -18.19 3.41 -5.20
C VAL A 34 -17.10 2.90 -4.25
N ILE A 35 -17.18 3.25 -2.97
CA ILE A 35 -16.22 2.81 -1.95
C ILE A 35 -16.19 1.28 -1.87
N LYS A 36 -17.36 0.64 -1.79
CA LYS A 36 -17.46 -0.84 -1.72
C LYS A 36 -16.94 -1.52 -2.97
N THR A 37 -17.16 -0.93 -4.14
CA THR A 37 -16.66 -1.49 -5.40
C THR A 37 -15.13 -1.44 -5.45
N GLN A 38 -14.54 -0.33 -5.03
CA GLN A 38 -13.08 -0.20 -4.94
C GLN A 38 -12.47 -1.21 -3.97
N GLU A 39 -13.07 -1.39 -2.78
CA GLU A 39 -12.64 -2.43 -1.83
C GLU A 39 -12.69 -3.82 -2.46
N ILE A 40 -13.79 -4.19 -3.11
CA ILE A 40 -13.97 -5.53 -3.71
C ILE A 40 -12.97 -5.78 -4.83
N VAL A 41 -12.76 -4.81 -5.72
CA VAL A 41 -11.77 -4.92 -6.81
C VAL A 41 -10.37 -5.08 -6.22
N ARG A 42 -10.01 -4.29 -5.20
CA ARG A 42 -8.72 -4.39 -4.52
C ARG A 42 -8.51 -5.77 -3.90
N TRP A 43 -9.49 -6.29 -3.16
CA TRP A 43 -9.40 -7.64 -2.58
C TRP A 43 -9.26 -8.74 -3.63
N ARG A 44 -9.80 -8.55 -4.83
CA ARG A 44 -9.62 -9.50 -5.95
C ARG A 44 -8.20 -9.43 -6.50
N VAL A 45 -7.70 -8.23 -6.79
CA VAL A 45 -6.33 -8.01 -7.30
C VAL A 45 -5.30 -8.55 -6.31
N LEU A 46 -5.44 -8.23 -5.02
CA LEU A 46 -4.55 -8.76 -3.98
C LEU A 46 -4.59 -10.29 -3.94
N ARG A 47 -5.77 -10.92 -4.00
CA ARG A 47 -5.85 -12.39 -4.05
C ARG A 47 -5.16 -13.00 -5.25
N GLU A 48 -5.35 -12.43 -6.45
CA GLU A 48 -4.71 -12.93 -7.67
C GLU A 48 -3.17 -12.80 -7.58
N ILE A 49 -2.68 -11.68 -7.06
CA ILE A 49 -1.26 -11.45 -6.81
C ILE A 49 -0.72 -12.41 -5.74
N THR A 50 -1.44 -12.57 -4.64
CA THR A 50 -1.06 -13.46 -3.53
C THR A 50 -1.02 -14.91 -3.99
N GLU A 51 -2.03 -15.36 -4.75
CA GLU A 51 -2.04 -16.70 -5.33
C GLU A 51 -0.84 -16.89 -6.27
N PHE A 52 -0.58 -15.90 -7.13
CA PHE A 52 0.59 -15.89 -8.02
C PHE A 52 1.93 -15.97 -7.26
N ILE A 53 2.09 -15.19 -6.18
CA ILE A 53 3.27 -15.23 -5.31
C ILE A 53 3.39 -16.61 -4.64
N ARG A 54 2.27 -17.19 -4.19
CA ARG A 54 2.25 -18.46 -3.44
C ARG A 54 2.58 -19.68 -4.29
N THR A 55 2.20 -19.74 -5.56
CA THR A 55 2.24 -21.00 -6.33
C THR A 55 3.39 -21.10 -7.33
N GLU A 56 3.74 -20.04 -8.06
CA GLU A 56 4.59 -20.22 -9.26
C GLU A 56 5.94 -19.48 -9.24
N HIS A 57 6.09 -18.40 -8.46
CA HIS A 57 7.22 -17.47 -8.67
C HIS A 57 8.21 -17.37 -7.50
N PHE A 58 7.80 -17.68 -6.28
CA PHE A 58 8.71 -17.78 -5.14
C PHE A 58 8.38 -19.02 -4.30
N PRO A 59 9.16 -20.11 -4.37
CA PRO A 59 9.01 -21.23 -3.44
C PRO A 59 9.03 -20.75 -1.99
N ARG A 60 8.13 -21.27 -1.15
CA ARG A 60 7.98 -20.82 0.25
C ARG A 60 9.30 -20.87 1.03
N GLU A 61 10.10 -21.91 0.82
CA GLU A 61 11.40 -22.07 1.47
C GLU A 61 12.41 -21.00 1.02
N GLU A 62 12.37 -20.56 -0.24
CA GLU A 62 13.23 -19.49 -0.74
C GLU A 62 12.85 -18.14 -0.14
N ARG A 63 11.55 -17.82 -0.08
CA ARG A 63 11.07 -16.57 0.56
C ARG A 63 11.49 -16.50 2.03
N LYS A 64 11.22 -17.60 2.73
CA LYS A 64 11.54 -17.77 4.14
C LYS A 64 13.04 -17.63 4.37
N GLY A 65 13.87 -18.33 3.58
CA GLY A 65 15.33 -18.23 3.72
C GLY A 65 15.88 -16.82 3.45
N ARG A 66 15.35 -16.11 2.43
CA ARG A 66 15.75 -14.72 2.16
C ARG A 66 15.39 -13.78 3.31
N TRP A 67 14.19 -13.89 3.86
CA TRP A 67 13.79 -13.03 4.98
C TRP A 67 14.51 -13.40 6.29
N GLU A 68 14.71 -14.68 6.58
CA GLU A 68 15.48 -15.15 7.74
C GLU A 68 16.93 -14.62 7.71
N ASN A 69 17.53 -14.46 6.53
CA ASN A 69 18.85 -13.83 6.40
C ASN A 69 18.83 -12.36 6.84
N VAL A 70 17.79 -11.61 6.46
CA VAL A 70 17.60 -10.22 6.91
C VAL A 70 17.52 -10.18 8.44
N GLU A 71 16.67 -11.02 9.03
CA GLU A 71 16.49 -11.08 10.49
C GLU A 71 17.80 -11.48 11.21
N LYS A 72 18.53 -12.46 10.67
CA LYS A 72 19.81 -12.90 11.21
C LYS A 72 20.86 -11.78 11.18
N ARG A 73 20.94 -11.01 10.09
CA ARG A 73 21.85 -9.85 10.02
C ARG A 73 21.47 -8.76 11.02
N MET A 74 20.19 -8.54 11.26
CA MET A 74 19.70 -7.59 12.27
C MET A 74 20.05 -7.99 13.71
N GLN A 75 20.20 -9.30 13.98
CA GLN A 75 20.66 -9.79 15.27
C GLN A 75 22.16 -9.56 15.53
N SER A 76 22.94 -9.21 14.50
CA SER A 76 24.38 -8.91 14.64
C SER A 76 24.65 -7.65 15.48
N ASN A 77 25.86 -7.56 16.00
CA ASN A 77 26.39 -6.38 16.70
C ASN A 77 27.22 -5.48 15.77
N HIS A 78 27.32 -5.81 14.48
CA HIS A 78 28.13 -5.07 13.52
C HIS A 78 27.27 -4.15 12.64
N PRO A 79 27.59 -2.83 12.57
CA PRO A 79 26.84 -1.89 11.72
C PRO A 79 26.81 -2.23 10.23
N SER A 80 27.85 -2.92 9.73
CA SER A 80 27.89 -3.43 8.35
C SER A 80 26.77 -4.42 8.07
N ASP A 81 26.43 -5.28 9.04
CA ASP A 81 25.38 -6.29 8.86
C ASP A 81 24.01 -5.63 8.84
N TRP A 82 23.78 -4.59 9.64
CA TRP A 82 22.53 -3.83 9.61
C TRP A 82 22.31 -3.13 8.26
N LYS A 83 23.38 -2.54 7.68
CA LYS A 83 23.32 -1.97 6.33
C LYS A 83 22.97 -3.04 5.29
N LEU A 84 23.61 -4.20 5.37
CA LEU A 84 23.34 -5.31 4.45
C LEU A 84 21.92 -5.84 4.61
N ALA A 85 21.38 -5.88 5.83
CA ALA A 85 19.99 -6.26 6.08
C ALA A 85 19.01 -5.30 5.36
N VAL A 86 19.24 -3.99 5.44
CA VAL A 86 18.42 -2.97 4.77
C VAL A 86 18.50 -3.11 3.24
N ILE A 87 19.70 -3.37 2.69
CA ILE A 87 19.90 -3.59 1.26
C ILE A 87 19.18 -4.87 0.80
N GLU A 88 19.29 -5.94 1.58
CA GLU A 88 18.67 -7.24 1.26
C GLU A 88 17.14 -7.16 1.35
N ALA A 89 16.58 -6.48 2.35
CA ALA A 89 15.14 -6.23 2.47
C ALA A 89 14.59 -5.41 1.28
N ASP A 90 15.31 -4.38 0.85
CA ASP A 90 14.95 -3.61 -0.33
C ASP A 90 14.99 -4.46 -1.60
N SER A 91 16.02 -5.31 -1.76
CA SER A 91 16.11 -6.22 -2.90
C SER A 91 14.95 -7.23 -2.93
N ILE A 92 14.50 -7.73 -1.78
CA ILE A 92 13.33 -8.62 -1.69
C ILE A 92 12.09 -7.89 -2.17
N MET A 93 11.84 -6.67 -1.67
CA MET A 93 10.71 -5.85 -2.10
C MET A 93 10.80 -5.52 -3.60
N ASP A 94 11.99 -5.23 -4.12
CA ASP A 94 12.19 -4.86 -5.52
C ASP A 94 11.86 -6.04 -6.46
N ASP A 95 12.30 -7.24 -6.09
CA ASP A 95 12.00 -8.46 -6.83
C ASP A 95 10.52 -8.81 -6.79
N LEU A 96 9.86 -8.58 -5.64
CA LEU A 96 8.42 -8.73 -5.48
C LEU A 96 7.67 -7.81 -6.45
N LEU A 97 7.97 -6.51 -6.43
CA LEU A 97 7.32 -5.53 -7.30
C LEU A 97 7.55 -5.82 -8.79
N LYS A 98 8.76 -6.26 -9.18
CA LYS A 98 9.03 -6.69 -10.57
C LYS A 98 8.12 -7.83 -10.99
N ARG A 99 7.95 -8.84 -10.13
CA ARG A 99 7.13 -10.02 -10.44
C ARG A 99 5.65 -9.71 -10.44
N MET A 100 5.22 -8.70 -9.68
CA MET A 100 3.88 -8.14 -9.77
C MET A 100 3.62 -7.37 -11.08
N GLY A 101 4.65 -7.17 -11.91
CA GLY A 101 4.52 -6.52 -13.22
C GLY A 101 4.78 -5.02 -13.22
N TYR A 102 5.25 -4.43 -12.11
CA TYR A 102 5.63 -3.02 -12.10
C TYR A 102 6.92 -2.80 -12.89
N GLU A 103 6.87 -1.90 -13.87
CA GLU A 103 7.99 -1.60 -14.76
C GLU A 103 8.91 -0.53 -14.17
N GLY A 104 10.12 -0.42 -14.70
CA GLY A 104 11.08 0.61 -14.30
C GLY A 104 12.51 0.09 -14.16
N ILE A 105 13.49 0.99 -14.24
CA ILE A 105 14.91 0.62 -14.12
C ILE A 105 15.25 0.42 -12.64
N THR A 106 14.78 1.34 -11.79
CA THR A 106 15.05 1.31 -10.36
C THR A 106 13.82 0.96 -9.53
N MET A 107 14.03 0.55 -8.29
CA MET A 107 12.98 0.41 -7.27
C MET A 107 12.15 1.70 -7.15
N GLY A 108 12.82 2.86 -7.13
CA GLY A 108 12.13 4.15 -7.07
C GLY A 108 11.26 4.44 -8.29
N ASP A 109 11.60 3.93 -9.47
CA ASP A 109 10.75 4.08 -10.66
C ASP A 109 9.49 3.21 -10.56
N ARG A 110 9.64 1.96 -10.10
CA ARG A 110 8.50 1.07 -9.82
C ARG A 110 7.55 1.68 -8.79
N LEU A 111 8.08 2.15 -7.66
CA LEU A 111 7.27 2.77 -6.60
C LEU A 111 6.52 4.04 -7.03
N LYS A 112 6.96 4.75 -8.09
CA LYS A 112 6.23 5.90 -8.65
C LYS A 112 5.02 5.51 -9.50
N GLN A 113 5.01 4.29 -10.03
CA GLN A 113 3.93 3.80 -10.88
C GLN A 113 2.74 3.26 -10.08
N ILE A 114 2.96 2.96 -8.79
CA ILE A 114 1.96 2.36 -7.92
C ILE A 114 0.99 3.44 -7.45
N GLU A 115 -0.30 3.25 -7.75
CA GLU A 115 -1.35 4.10 -7.20
C GLU A 115 -1.49 3.85 -5.70
N PRO A 116 -1.61 4.89 -4.85
CA PRO A 116 -1.73 4.71 -3.40
C PRO A 116 -2.91 3.84 -2.94
N SER A 117 -3.93 3.65 -3.80
CA SER A 117 -5.06 2.74 -3.54
C SER A 117 -4.68 1.26 -3.58
N ASP A 118 -3.62 0.92 -4.30
CA ASP A 118 -3.26 -0.45 -4.66
C ASP A 118 -2.17 -1.03 -3.74
N PHE A 119 -1.51 -0.15 -2.96
CA PHE A 119 -0.49 -0.51 -2.00
C PHE A 119 -0.56 0.42 -0.77
N GLU A 120 -1.24 -0.03 0.29
CA GLU A 120 -1.49 0.75 1.50
C GLU A 120 -0.20 1.18 2.20
N SER A 121 0.79 0.29 2.25
CA SER A 121 2.10 0.53 2.84
C SER A 121 3.12 1.14 1.87
N LEU A 122 2.70 1.64 0.70
CA LEU A 122 3.55 2.31 -0.29
C LEU A 122 4.45 3.39 0.33
N GLN A 123 3.90 4.24 1.21
CA GLN A 123 4.67 5.30 1.87
C GLN A 123 5.70 4.76 2.86
N ALA A 124 5.40 3.65 3.52
CA ALA A 124 6.35 2.96 4.40
C ALA A 124 7.54 2.45 3.59
N VAL A 125 7.28 1.77 2.48
CA VAL A 125 8.31 1.26 1.56
C VAL A 125 9.13 2.39 0.94
N TRP A 126 8.50 3.49 0.52
CA TRP A 126 9.22 4.68 0.06
C TRP A 126 10.19 5.23 1.11
N LYS A 127 9.76 5.30 2.37
CA LYS A 127 10.60 5.78 3.47
C LYS A 127 11.78 4.83 3.72
N ALA A 128 11.53 3.52 3.67
CA ALA A 128 12.57 2.51 3.81
C ALA A 128 13.60 2.57 2.67
N HIS A 129 13.11 2.66 1.43
CA HIS A 129 13.93 2.78 0.23
C HIS A 129 14.87 4.00 0.28
N LYS A 130 14.43 5.12 0.86
CA LYS A 130 15.30 6.30 1.04
C LYS A 130 16.54 6.00 1.89
N LEU A 131 16.40 5.22 2.97
CA LEU A 131 17.56 4.82 3.77
C LEU A 131 18.49 3.92 2.96
N ARG A 132 17.95 2.90 2.27
CA ARG A 132 18.75 2.04 1.39
C ARG A 132 19.50 2.87 0.35
N ASN A 133 18.82 3.85 -0.27
CA ASN A 133 19.41 4.68 -1.31
C ASN A 133 20.55 5.54 -0.77
N ARG A 134 20.40 6.08 0.45
CA ARG A 134 21.47 6.80 1.16
C ARG A 134 22.67 5.89 1.43
N ILE A 135 22.45 4.68 1.94
CA ILE A 135 23.53 3.69 2.17
C ILE A 135 24.31 3.40 0.88
N ALA A 136 23.62 3.30 -0.26
CA ALA A 136 24.25 3.00 -1.56
C ALA A 136 25.09 4.17 -2.10
N HIS A 137 24.66 5.42 -1.91
CA HIS A 137 25.36 6.60 -2.40
C HIS A 137 26.47 7.08 -1.45
N GLU A 138 26.29 6.85 -0.15
CA GLU A 138 27.18 7.31 0.91
C GLU A 138 27.60 6.09 1.78
N PRO A 139 28.65 5.33 1.38
CA PRO A 139 29.06 4.12 2.11
C PRO A 139 29.43 4.37 3.58
N GLU A 140 29.96 5.56 3.86
CA GLU A 140 30.33 6.04 5.21
C GLU A 140 29.13 6.43 6.07
N THR A 141 27.90 6.32 5.53
CA THR A 141 26.67 6.57 6.29
C THR A 141 26.68 5.80 7.60
N ALA A 142 26.65 6.50 8.73
CA ALA A 142 26.38 5.86 10.01
C ALA A 142 24.90 5.43 10.04
N VAL A 143 24.65 4.13 10.20
CA VAL A 143 23.31 3.58 10.43
C VAL A 143 23.30 3.00 11.83
N THR A 144 22.40 3.51 12.67
CA THR A 144 22.22 2.96 14.02
C THR A 144 21.37 1.69 13.95
N LYS A 145 21.51 0.80 14.93
CA LYS A 145 20.69 -0.42 15.00
C LYS A 145 19.19 -0.09 14.98
N SER A 146 18.77 0.91 15.77
CA SER A 146 17.37 1.35 15.83
C SER A 146 16.86 1.91 14.49
N GLU A 147 17.68 2.66 13.76
CA GLU A 147 17.31 3.17 12.43
C GLU A 147 17.14 2.02 11.41
N ALA A 148 18.03 1.03 11.47
CA ALA A 148 17.91 -0.17 10.64
C ALA A 148 16.69 -1.01 11.02
N GLU A 149 16.44 -1.27 12.32
CA GLU A 149 15.25 -2.00 12.81
C GLU A 149 13.96 -1.33 12.33
N TYR A 150 13.85 -0.02 12.52
CA TYR A 150 12.71 0.75 12.04
C TYR A 150 12.53 0.63 10.51
N THR A 151 13.62 0.63 9.76
CA THR A 151 13.58 0.49 8.29
C THR A 151 13.16 -0.92 7.85
N ILE A 152 13.64 -1.95 8.54
CA ILE A 152 13.21 -3.33 8.32
C ILE A 152 11.73 -3.49 8.61
N ASP A 153 11.20 -2.90 9.68
CA ASP A 153 9.77 -2.93 9.98
C ASP A 153 8.91 -2.27 8.88
N LEU A 154 9.43 -1.22 8.22
CA LEU A 154 8.73 -0.59 7.11
C LEU A 154 8.71 -1.48 5.86
N PHE A 155 9.80 -2.19 5.55
CA PHE A 155 9.80 -3.19 4.48
C PHE A 155 8.89 -4.37 4.83
N LYS A 156 8.94 -4.83 6.09
CA LYS A 156 8.12 -5.91 6.62
C LYS A 156 6.64 -5.67 6.38
N LYS A 157 6.14 -4.46 6.67
CA LYS A 157 4.75 -4.07 6.40
C LYS A 157 4.34 -4.27 4.94
N GLY A 158 5.21 -3.90 4.00
CA GLY A 158 4.93 -4.09 2.58
C GLY A 158 4.97 -5.56 2.16
N LEU A 159 5.88 -6.34 2.74
CA LEU A 159 5.98 -7.77 2.42
C LEU A 159 4.79 -8.55 3.01
N GLU A 160 4.33 -8.19 4.20
CA GLU A 160 3.13 -8.76 4.83
C GLU A 160 1.86 -8.42 4.04
N GLU A 161 1.74 -7.19 3.53
CA GLU A 161 0.58 -6.75 2.72
C GLU A 161 0.36 -7.63 1.49
N PHE A 162 1.45 -8.11 0.88
CA PHE A 162 1.42 -9.01 -0.27
C PHE A 162 1.58 -10.50 0.09
N GLU A 163 1.52 -10.86 1.38
CA GLU A 163 1.74 -12.22 1.90
C GLU A 163 3.04 -12.88 1.42
N TYR A 164 4.10 -12.08 1.22
CA TYR A 164 5.41 -12.59 0.87
C TYR A 164 6.05 -13.34 2.07
N ILE A 165 5.91 -12.78 3.27
CA ILE A 165 6.32 -13.38 4.55
C ILE A 165 5.13 -13.79 5.41
#